data_AF-A0A366LSX6-F1
#
_entry.id   AF-A0A366LSX6-F1
#
_cell.length_a   1.000
_cell.length_b   1.000
_cell.length_c   1.000
_cell.angle_alpha   90.00
_cell.angle_beta   90.00
_cell.angle_gamma   90.00
#
_symmetry.space_group_name_H-M   'P 1'
#
loop_
_entity.id
_entity.type
_entity.pdbx_description
1 polymer ?
#
loop_
_entity_poly.entity_id
_entity_poly.type
_entity_poly.pdbx_seq_one_letter_code
_entity_poly.pdbx_strand_id
1 'polypeptide(L)' 'MTDDADQAEKAMLEALEGFPQGRGRVQRVRLSAFGNAYEYGETVIAAHREDGGPITITHEWW' A
#
# COMPACT_ATOMS: atom_id res chain seq x y z
N MET A 1 -7.80 9.04 -11.87
CA MET A 1 -7.53 9.19 -10.42
C MET A 1 -6.73 7.97 -10.03
N THR A 2 -5.45 8.00 -10.41
CA THR A 2 -4.49 6.89 -10.34
C THR A 2 -3.22 7.37 -9.63
N ASP A 3 -2.94 8.67 -9.68
CA ASP A 3 -1.78 9.33 -9.07
C ASP A 3 -1.59 9.00 -7.57
N ASP A 4 -2.67 8.91 -6.79
CA ASP A 4 -2.60 8.60 -5.36
C ASP A 4 -2.17 7.14 -5.08
N ALA A 5 -2.49 6.20 -5.97
CA ALA A 5 -2.17 4.79 -5.79
C ALA A 5 -0.68 4.53 -6.06
N ASP A 6 -0.15 5.07 -7.17
CA ASP A 6 1.27 4.98 -7.51
C ASP A 6 2.15 5.68 -6.46
N GLN A 7 1.74 6.84 -5.94
CA GLN A 7 2.45 7.50 -4.84
C GLN A 7 2.43 6.67 -3.55
N ALA A 8 1.30 6.07 -3.21
CA ALA A 8 1.18 5.24 -2.01
C ALA A 8 2.01 3.94 -2.11
N GLU A 9 2.04 3.31 -3.28
CA GLU A 9 2.90 2.16 -3.56
C GLU A 9 4.37 2.53 -3.34
N LYS A 10 4.82 3.61 -3.99
CA LYS A 10 6.22 4.04 -3.91
C LYS A 10 6.63 4.37 -2.47
N ALA A 11 5.79 5.09 -1.72
CA ALA A 11 6.04 5.39 -0.31
C ALA A 11 6.11 4.13 0.56
N MET A 12 5.27 3.12 0.29
CA MET A 12 5.32 1.84 0.99
C MET A 12 6.62 1.08 0.69
N LEU A 13 7.05 1.05 -0.57
CA LEU A 13 8.29 0.39 -0.99
C LEU A 13 9.52 1.08 -0.40
N GLU A 14 9.59 2.42 -0.43
CA GLU A 14 10.67 3.19 0.20
C GLU A 14 10.75 2.91 1.70
N ALA A 15 9.60 2.81 2.39
CA ALA A 15 9.58 2.43 3.79
C ALA A 15 10.12 1.01 4.01
N LEU A 16 9.72 0.04 3.19
CA LEU A 16 10.20 -1.36 3.26
C LEU A 16 11.68 -1.51 2.91
N GLU A 17 12.23 -0.65 2.05
CA GLU A 17 13.68 -0.62 1.79
C GLU A 17 14.48 -0.18 3.02
N GLY A 18 13.93 0.72 3.83
CA GLY A 18 14.55 1.20 5.06
C GLY A 18 14.60 0.18 6.20
N PHE A 19 13.84 -0.92 6.12
CA PHE A 19 13.81 -1.96 7.15
C PHE A 19 14.30 -3.31 6.63
N PRO A 20 15.11 -4.05 7.41
CA PRO A 20 15.53 -5.41 7.03
C PRO A 20 14.36 -6.40 7.02
N GLN A 21 13.28 -6.11 7.75
CA GLN A 21 12.08 -6.94 7.78
C GLN A 21 10.85 -6.04 7.88
N GLY A 22 9.81 -6.34 7.11
CA GLY A 22 8.59 -5.54 7.14
C GLY A 22 7.48 -6.05 6.23
N ARG A 23 6.25 -5.64 6.53
CA ARG A 23 5.06 -5.85 5.70
C ARG A 23 4.36 -4.52 5.50
N GLY A 24 4.05 -4.18 4.27
CA GLY A 24 3.30 -2.99 3.88
C GLY A 24 2.04 -3.39 3.13
N ARG A 25 0.98 -2.59 3.28
CA ARG A 25 -0.27 -2.75 2.55
C ARG A 25 -0.82 -1.39 2.16
N VAL A 26 -1.10 -1.21 0.87
CA VAL A 26 -1.81 -0.05 0.33
C VAL A 26 -3.27 -0.44 0.11
N GLN A 27 -4.18 0.30 0.76
CA GLN A 27 -5.62 0.16 0.58
C GLN A 27 -6.16 1.41 -0.06
N ARG A 28 -7.09 1.25 -1.01
CA ARG A 28 -7.83 2.38 -1.57
C ARG A 28 -8.75 2.90 -0.49
N VAL A 29 -8.59 4.17 -0.13
CA VAL A 29 -9.51 4.84 0.79
C VAL A 29 -10.36 5.82 0.00
N ARG A 30 -11.67 5.79 0.24
CA ARG A 30 -12.59 6.80 -0.30
C ARG A 30 -13.10 7.65 0.86
N LEU A 31 -13.00 8.96 0.71
CA LEU A 31 -13.68 9.88 1.63
C LEU A 31 -15.19 9.77 1.37
N SER A 32 -15.94 9.39 2.41
CA SER A 32 -17.39 9.31 2.29
C SER A 32 -17.97 10.68 1.97
N ALA A 33 -18.98 10.74 1.09
CA ALA A 33 -19.62 12.00 0.67
C ALA A 33 -20.25 12.78 1.85
N PHE A 34 -20.46 12.11 2.99
CA PHE A 34 -21.00 12.69 4.22
C PHE A 34 -19.92 13.15 5.24
N GLY A 35 -18.66 13.27 4.79
CA GLY A 35 -17.69 14.22 5.34
C GLY A 35 -16.93 13.82 6.61
N ASN A 36 -17.31 12.75 7.32
CA ASN A 36 -16.74 12.47 8.65
C ASN A 36 -16.08 11.10 8.80
N ALA A 37 -16.01 10.30 7.72
CA ALA A 37 -15.43 8.97 7.77
C ALA A 37 -14.66 8.63 6.49
N TYR A 38 -13.48 8.05 6.70
CA TYR A 38 -12.75 7.35 5.65
C TYR A 38 -13.37 5.96 5.49
N GLU A 39 -13.90 5.69 4.31
CA GLU A 39 -14.30 4.34 3.93
C GLU A 39 -13.06 3.64 3.39
N TYR A 40 -12.54 2.68 4.16
CA TYR A 40 -11.47 1.81 3.72
C TYR A 40 -12.06 0.85 2.69
N GLY A 41 -11.66 1.04 1.44
CA GLY A 41 -11.98 0.16 0.33
C GLY A 41 -10.97 -0.97 0.23
N GLU A 42 -10.95 -1.59 -0.95
CA GLU A 42 -10.16 -2.78 -1.26
C GLU A 42 -8.65 -2.56 -1.07
N THR A 43 -7.95 -3.62 -0.70
CA THR A 43 -6.50 -3.63 -0.74
C THR A 43 -6.09 -3.62 -2.21
N VAL A 44 -5.18 -2.72 -2.59
CA VAL A 44 -4.72 -2.62 -3.98
C VAL A 44 -3.40 -3.36 -4.12
N ILE A 45 -2.53 -3.24 -3.11
CA ILE A 45 -1.18 -3.80 -3.13
C ILE A 45 -0.79 -4.25 -1.73
N ALA A 46 -0.19 -5.42 -1.62
CA ALA A 46 0.54 -5.87 -0.44
C ALA A 46 2.01 -6.12 -0.81
N ALA A 47 2.95 -5.68 0.03
CA ALA A 47 4.35 -5.97 -0.15
C ALA A 47 4.96 -6.48 1.16
N HIS A 48 5.89 -7.42 1.06
CA HIS A 48 6.65 -7.87 2.22
C HIS A 48 8.11 -8.07 1.89
N ARG A 49 8.95 -7.86 2.90
CA ARG A 49 10.39 -8.05 2.84
C ARG A 49 10.81 -8.92 4.01
N GLU A 50 11.54 -9.98 3.70
CA GLU A 50 12.11 -10.89 4.70
C GLU A 50 13.63 -10.82 4.64
N ASP A 51 14.24 -10.67 5.82
CA ASP A 51 15.68 -10.79 6.06
C ASP A 51 16.59 -9.97 5.12
N GLY A 52 16.19 -8.74 4.80
CA GLY A 52 16.92 -7.85 3.89
C GLY A 52 16.87 -8.30 2.43
N GLY A 53 16.17 -9.39 2.13
CA GLY A 53 15.97 -9.95 0.81
C GLY A 53 15.09 -9.09 -0.10
N PRO A 54 14.79 -9.59 -1.30
CA PRO A 54 13.98 -8.86 -2.28
C PRO A 54 12.57 -8.60 -1.74
N ILE A 55 12.04 -7.41 -2.02
CA ILE A 55 10.65 -7.07 -1.70
C ILE A 55 9.74 -7.89 -2.62
N THR A 56 8.84 -8.67 -2.05
CA THR A 56 7.83 -9.42 -2.80
C THR A 56 6.53 -8.64 -2.80
N ILE A 57 6.13 -8.20 -3.99
CA ILE A 57 4.90 -7.43 -4.20
C ILE A 57 3.81 -8.37 -4.71
N THR A 58 2.66 -8.34 -4.04
CA THR A 58 1.43 -9.00 -4.46
C THR A 58 0.44 -7.90 -4.84
N HIS A 59 0.18 -7.79 -6.14
CA HIS A 59 -0.89 -6.94 -6.63
C HIS A 59 -2.16 -7.78 -6.70
N GLU A 60 -3.16 -7.44 -5.92
CA GLU A 60 -4.50 -7.98 -6.07
C GLU A 60 -5.26 -7.06 -7.03
N TRP A 61 -5.25 -7.43 -8.31
CA TRP A 61 -6.08 -6.78 -9.33
C TRP A 61 -7.37 -7.60 -9.46
N TRP A 62 -8.52 -6.98 -9.22
CA TRP A 62 -9.84 -7.50 -9.60
C TRP A 62 -10.41 -6.70 -10.77
#